data_AF-A0AAE5G0A0-F1
#
_entry.id   AF-A0AAE5G0A0-F1
#
_cell.length_a   1.000
_cell.length_b   1.000
_cell.length_c   1.000
_cell.angle_alpha   90.00
_cell.angle_beta   90.00
_cell.angle_gamma   90.00
#
_symmetry.space_group_name_H-M   'P 1'
#
loop_
_entity.id
_entity.type
_entity.pdbx_description
1 polymer ?
#
loop_
_entity_poly.entity_id
_entity_poly.type
_entity_poly.pdbx_seq_one_letter_code
_entity_poly.pdbx_strand_id
1 'polypeptide(L)'
;MQIEFHVAPLFAIARVSGELDLSSAEKFRSLIDQELRRSGVPNVVVNLRNLSFIDSTGLGVLLGRHKTVKSWGGKFILTDIPPKIVSMLEMAGLMRVLETARTEGDAIRLIESCRYANREEASTNE
;
A
#
# COMPACT_ATOMS: atom_id res chain seq x y z
N MET A 1 -13.31 -2.16 -11.29
CA MET A 1 -12.58 -1.96 -10.02
C MET A 1 -13.34 -1.02 -9.07
N GLN A 2 -13.44 -1.41 -7.80
CA GLN A 2 -13.92 -0.60 -6.68
C GLN A 2 -12.84 -0.52 -5.60
N ILE A 3 -12.82 0.59 -4.86
CA ILE A 3 -11.91 0.79 -3.72
C ILE A 3 -12.72 1.35 -2.57
N GLU A 4 -12.67 0.67 -1.44
CA GLU A 4 -13.22 1.16 -0.18
C GLU A 4 -12.07 1.67 0.70
N PHE A 5 -12.24 2.86 1.26
CA PHE A 5 -11.23 3.46 2.13
C PHE A 5 -11.67 3.44 3.59
N HIS A 6 -10.75 3.03 4.47
CA HIS A 6 -10.86 3.22 5.90
C HIS A 6 -9.68 4.04 6.39
N VAL A 7 -9.94 5.22 6.96
CA VAL A 7 -8.90 6.16 7.39
C VAL A 7 -8.74 6.08 8.89
N ALA A 8 -7.50 5.90 9.33
CA ALA A 8 -7.08 6.00 10.71
C ALA A 8 -6.09 7.17 10.87
N PRO A 9 -5.75 7.60 12.10
CA PRO A 9 -4.89 8.76 12.31
C PRO A 9 -3.49 8.67 11.69
N LEU A 10 -2.99 7.47 11.38
CA LEU A 10 -1.63 7.25 10.89
C LEU A 10 -1.56 6.64 9.49
N PHE A 11 -2.66 6.08 9.02
CA PHE A 11 -2.69 5.31 7.78
C PHE A 11 -4.09 5.28 7.17
N ALA A 12 -4.16 5.05 5.87
CA ALA A 12 -5.38 4.70 5.18
C ALA A 12 -5.32 3.24 4.71
N ILE A 13 -6.43 2.50 4.82
CA ILE A 13 -6.57 1.17 4.26
C ILE A 13 -7.43 1.29 3.00
N ALA A 14 -6.90 0.85 1.86
CA ALA A 14 -7.58 0.78 0.58
C ALA A 14 -7.90 -0.69 0.26
N ARG A 15 -9.17 -1.07 0.37
CA ARG A 15 -9.63 -2.42 0.00
C ARG A 15 -10.04 -2.44 -1.45
N VAL A 16 -9.27 -3.14 -2.27
CA VAL A 16 -9.43 -3.16 -3.72
C VAL A 16 -10.18 -4.42 -4.13
N SER A 17 -11.18 -4.26 -4.99
CA SER A 17 -11.94 -5.37 -5.56
C SER A 17 -12.10 -5.26 -7.08
N GLY A 18 -12.22 -6.43 -7.72
CA GLY A 18 -12.36 -6.56 -9.17
C GLY A 18 -11.01 -6.82 -9.84
N GLU A 19 -10.69 -6.04 -10.86
CA GLU A 19 -9.51 -6.24 -11.71
C GLU A 19 -8.67 -4.96 -11.73
N LEU A 20 -7.34 -5.10 -11.78
CA LEU A 20 -6.39 -4.00 -11.90
C LEU A 20 -5.61 -4.14 -13.21
N ASP A 21 -6.09 -3.42 -14.22
CA ASP A 21 -5.66 -3.45 -15.62
C ASP A 21 -5.43 -2.04 -16.15
N LEU A 22 -5.15 -1.90 -17.44
CA LEU A 22 -5.02 -0.59 -18.10
C LEU A 22 -6.22 0.34 -17.87
N SER A 23 -7.46 -0.19 -17.87
CA SER A 23 -8.69 0.61 -17.74
C SER A 23 -8.89 1.17 -16.33
N SER A 24 -8.41 0.46 -15.32
CA SER A 24 -8.59 0.78 -13.90
C SER A 24 -7.35 1.38 -13.24
N ALA A 25 -6.19 1.28 -13.88
CA ALA A 25 -4.90 1.83 -13.47
C ALA A 25 -4.96 3.32 -13.09
N GLU A 26 -5.55 4.15 -13.95
CA GLU A 26 -5.67 5.59 -13.71
C GLU A 26 -6.61 5.89 -12.54
N LYS A 27 -7.74 5.16 -12.48
CA LYS A 27 -8.69 5.27 -11.37
C LYS A 27 -8.03 4.90 -10.04
N PHE A 28 -7.22 3.85 -10.00
CA PHE A 28 -6.52 3.41 -8.79
C PHE A 28 -5.57 4.51 -8.31
N ARG A 29 -4.74 5.01 -9.23
CA ARG A 29 -3.80 6.08 -8.95
C ARG A 29 -4.50 7.32 -8.41
N SER A 30 -5.54 7.78 -9.09
CA SER A 30 -6.26 9.01 -8.73
C SER A 30 -6.90 8.89 -7.35
N LEU A 31 -7.57 7.78 -7.07
CA LEU A 31 -8.23 7.54 -5.78
C LEU A 31 -7.25 7.45 -4.62
N ILE A 32 -6.14 6.73 -4.78
CA ILE A 32 -5.09 6.64 -3.75
C ILE A 32 -4.47 8.02 -3.49
N ASP A 33 -4.10 8.74 -4.55
CA ASP A 33 -3.50 10.06 -4.43
C ASP A 33 -4.46 11.08 -3.79
N GLN A 34 -5.74 11.03 -4.17
CA GLN A 34 -6.78 11.88 -3.60
C GLN A 34 -6.97 11.59 -2.11
N GLU A 35 -7.02 10.32 -1.73
CA GLU A 35 -7.24 9.93 -0.35
C GLU A 35 -6.05 10.32 0.54
N LEU A 36 -4.81 10.10 0.08
CA LEU A 36 -3.61 10.53 0.80
C LEU A 36 -3.57 12.05 1.00
N ARG A 37 -3.93 12.82 -0.03
CA ARG A 37 -4.01 14.29 0.09
C ARG A 37 -5.13 14.73 1.04
N ARG A 38 -6.28 14.06 1.02
CA ARG A 38 -7.47 14.42 1.80
C ARG A 38 -7.29 14.10 3.29
N SER A 39 -6.76 12.91 3.59
CA SER A 39 -6.56 12.44 4.97
C SER A 39 -5.29 13.03 5.60
N GLY A 40 -4.31 13.43 4.81
CA GLY A 40 -3.02 13.94 5.29
C GLY A 40 -2.14 12.85 5.93
N VAL A 41 -2.54 11.58 5.85
CA VAL A 41 -1.75 10.47 6.38
C VAL A 41 -0.69 10.05 5.36
N PRO A 42 0.55 9.79 5.79
CA PRO A 42 1.61 9.44 4.86
C PRO A 42 1.54 7.95 4.45
N ASN A 43 0.87 7.10 5.23
CA ASN A 43 0.91 5.65 5.03
C ASN A 43 -0.37 5.13 4.38
N VAL A 44 -0.24 4.17 3.47
CA VAL A 44 -1.35 3.44 2.88
C VAL A 44 -1.12 1.93 2.89
N VAL A 45 -2.13 1.20 3.35
CA VAL A 45 -2.21 -0.25 3.30
C VAL A 45 -3.19 -0.60 2.18
N VAL A 46 -2.77 -1.38 1.20
CA VAL A 46 -3.64 -1.82 0.11
C VAL A 46 -3.97 -3.28 0.32
N ASN A 47 -5.25 -3.58 0.57
CA ASN A 47 -5.74 -4.94 0.69
C ASN A 47 -6.17 -5.45 -0.69
N LEU A 48 -5.54 -6.54 -1.14
CA LEU A 48 -5.77 -7.15 -2.45
C LEU A 48 -6.61 -8.43 -2.40
N ARG A 49 -7.19 -8.79 -1.24
CA ARG A 49 -7.96 -10.03 -1.03
C ARG A 49 -9.01 -10.29 -2.09
N ASN A 50 -9.70 -9.23 -2.52
CA ASN A 50 -10.80 -9.29 -3.48
C ASN A 50 -10.37 -8.91 -4.91
N LEU A 51 -9.05 -8.85 -5.16
CA LEU A 51 -8.52 -8.62 -6.50
C LEU A 51 -8.45 -9.94 -7.26
N SER A 52 -9.22 -10.04 -8.33
CA SER A 52 -9.35 -11.23 -9.17
C SER A 52 -8.30 -11.31 -10.29
N PHE A 53 -7.77 -10.17 -10.73
CA PHE A 53 -6.83 -10.09 -11.84
C PHE A 53 -5.93 -8.85 -11.75
N ILE A 54 -4.70 -9.00 -12.26
CA ILE A 54 -3.75 -7.91 -12.48
C ILE A 54 -2.96 -8.16 -13.78
N ASP A 55 -2.69 -7.12 -14.56
CA ASP A 55 -1.80 -7.17 -15.73
C ASP A 55 -0.48 -6.40 -15.49
N SER A 56 0.38 -6.32 -16.51
CA SER A 56 1.63 -5.56 -16.45
C SER A 56 1.44 -4.07 -16.13
N THR A 57 0.30 -3.49 -16.55
CA THR A 57 -0.03 -2.09 -16.28
C THR A 57 -0.42 -1.90 -14.82
N GLY A 58 -1.23 -2.81 -14.28
CA GLY A 58 -1.59 -2.83 -12.86
C GLY A 58 -0.37 -2.98 -11.97
N LEU A 59 0.54 -3.91 -12.31
CA LEU A 59 1.82 -4.07 -11.61
C LEU A 59 2.66 -2.78 -11.65
N GLY A 60 2.74 -2.13 -12.80
CA GLY A 60 3.44 -0.86 -12.98
C GLY A 60 2.86 0.27 -12.13
N VAL A 61 1.54 0.34 -12.01
CA VAL A 61 0.87 1.31 -11.13
C VAL A 61 1.18 1.06 -9.66
N LEU A 62 1.14 -0.20 -9.20
CA LEU A 62 1.50 -0.53 -7.81
C LEU A 62 2.94 -0.11 -7.49
N LEU A 63 3.89 -0.44 -8.37
CA LEU A 63 5.29 -0.03 -8.23
C LEU A 63 5.44 1.50 -8.25
N GLY A 64 4.77 2.17 -9.18
CA GLY A 64 4.80 3.62 -9.29
C GLY A 64 4.25 4.31 -8.04
N ARG A 65 3.15 3.81 -7.47
CA ARG A 65 2.59 4.33 -6.21
C ARG A 65 3.47 4.04 -5.02
N HIS A 66 4.04 2.85 -4.93
CA HIS A 66 4.99 2.53 -3.88
C HIS A 66 6.17 3.53 -3.85
N LYS A 67 6.76 3.82 -5.01
CA LYS A 67 7.84 4.83 -5.12
C LYS A 67 7.38 6.23 -4.73
N THR A 68 6.20 6.66 -5.21
CA THR A 68 5.65 7.99 -4.89
C THR A 68 5.38 8.16 -3.40
N VAL A 69 4.66 7.22 -2.78
CA VAL A 69 4.35 7.28 -1.35
C VAL A 69 5.64 7.25 -0.51
N LYS A 70 6.61 6.41 -0.89
CA LYS A 70 7.92 6.39 -0.25
C LYS A 70 8.67 7.71 -0.37
N SER A 71 8.58 8.40 -1.52
CA SER A 71 9.16 9.74 -1.70
C SER A 71 8.52 10.82 -0.84
N TRP A 72 7.28 10.59 -0.39
CA TRP A 72 6.58 11.46 0.57
C TRP A 72 6.88 11.11 2.03
N GLY A 73 7.81 10.18 2.29
CA GLY A 73 8.11 9.70 3.64
C GLY A 73 7.10 8.71 4.20
N GLY A 74 6.20 8.20 3.35
CA GLY A 74 5.15 7.25 3.70
C GLY A 74 5.50 5.81 3.42
N LYS A 75 4.69 4.90 3.97
CA LYS A 75 4.72 3.46 3.65
C LYS A 75 3.58 3.08 2.72
N PHE A 76 3.89 2.28 1.71
CA PHE A 76 2.90 1.67 0.81
C PHE A 76 3.04 0.15 0.94
N ILE A 77 2.10 -0.47 1.64
CA ILE A 77 2.17 -1.89 2.03
C ILE A 77 1.03 -2.66 1.37
N LEU A 78 1.35 -3.74 0.66
CA LEU A 78 0.35 -4.66 0.11
C LEU A 78 0.00 -5.76 1.12
N THR A 79 -1.28 -6.08 1.26
CA THR A 79 -1.78 -7.08 2.21
C THR A 79 -2.77 -8.04 1.56
N ASP A 80 -2.92 -9.22 2.16
CA ASP A 80 -3.88 -10.25 1.76
C ASP A 80 -3.83 -10.57 0.26
N ILE A 81 -2.62 -10.65 -0.30
CA ILE A 81 -2.40 -10.84 -1.74
C ILE A 81 -2.82 -12.27 -2.15
N PRO A 82 -3.75 -12.43 -3.11
CA PRO A 82 -4.15 -13.76 -3.58
C PRO A 82 -2.99 -14.51 -4.24
N PRO A 83 -2.89 -15.85 -4.12
CA PRO A 83 -1.75 -16.62 -4.65
C PRO A 83 -1.45 -16.37 -6.13
N LYS A 84 -2.50 -16.22 -6.96
CA LYS A 84 -2.38 -15.89 -8.39
C LYS A 84 -1.66 -14.55 -8.61
N ILE A 85 -1.96 -13.56 -7.78
CA ILE A 85 -1.37 -12.22 -7.84
C ILE A 85 0.05 -12.24 -7.29
N VAL A 86 0.33 -13.05 -6.26
CA VAL A 86 1.69 -13.28 -5.76
C VAL A 86 2.59 -13.82 -6.87
N SER A 87 2.16 -14.86 -7.60
CA SER A 87 2.94 -15.40 -8.72
C SER A 87 3.24 -14.34 -9.80
N MET A 88 2.27 -13.48 -10.12
CA MET A 88 2.49 -12.38 -11.08
C MET A 88 3.53 -11.36 -10.57
N LEU A 89 3.47 -11.01 -9.28
CA LEU A 89 4.45 -10.12 -8.64
C LEU A 89 5.86 -10.74 -8.59
N GLU A 90 5.95 -12.05 -8.34
CA GLU A 90 7.22 -12.80 -8.34
C GLU A 90 7.84 -12.87 -9.74
N MET A 91 7.03 -13.21 -10.76
CA MET A 91 7.47 -13.22 -12.16
C MET A 91 7.97 -11.86 -12.61
N ALA A 92 7.34 -10.79 -12.14
CA ALA A 92 7.77 -9.41 -12.41
C ALA A 92 8.93 -8.93 -11.53
N GLY A 93 9.42 -9.75 -10.59
CA GLY A 93 10.50 -9.39 -9.67
C GLY A 93 10.14 -8.32 -8.63
N LEU A 94 8.86 -8.02 -8.45
CA LEU A 94 8.39 -6.91 -7.62
C LEU A 94 8.30 -7.27 -6.13
N MET A 95 8.26 -8.55 -5.78
CA MET A 95 8.23 -9.00 -4.38
C MET A 95 9.45 -8.52 -3.56
N ARG A 96 10.57 -8.20 -4.21
CA ARG A 96 11.78 -7.67 -3.54
C ARG A 96 11.77 -6.15 -3.36
N VAL A 97 10.90 -5.47 -4.09
CA VAL A 97 10.84 -4.00 -4.14
C VAL A 97 9.66 -3.48 -3.35
N LEU A 98 8.52 -4.15 -3.44
CA LEU A 98 7.28 -3.78 -2.77
C LEU A 98 7.32 -4.24 -1.31
N GLU A 99 6.83 -3.37 -0.42
CA GLU A 99 6.59 -3.75 0.97
C GLU A 99 5.29 -4.55 1.04
N THR A 100 5.34 -5.74 1.64
CA THR A 100 4.19 -6.64 1.74
C THR A 100 4.04 -7.14 3.17
N ALA A 101 2.81 -7.39 3.58
CA ALA A 101 2.47 -8.02 4.85
C ALA A 101 1.35 -9.05 4.64
N ARG A 102 1.21 -10.02 5.54
CA ARG A 102 0.22 -11.10 5.36
C ARG A 102 -1.21 -10.57 5.50
N THR A 103 -1.44 -9.70 6.47
CA THR A 103 -2.76 -9.16 6.81
C THR A 103 -2.72 -7.65 7.01
N GLU A 104 -3.89 -6.99 6.94
CA GLU A 104 -4.03 -5.58 7.36
C GLU A 104 -3.43 -5.33 8.75
N GLY A 105 -3.67 -6.22 9.70
CA GLY A 105 -3.15 -6.10 11.08
C GLY A 105 -1.63 -6.15 11.17
N ASP A 106 -0.96 -6.97 10.36
CA ASP A 106 0.50 -7.00 10.29
C ASP A 106 1.06 -5.71 9.70
N ALA A 107 0.43 -5.17 8.65
CA ALA A 107 0.82 -3.90 8.06
C ALA A 107 0.67 -2.74 9.05
N ILE A 108 -0.42 -2.72 9.81
CA ILE A 108 -0.66 -1.73 10.87
C ILE A 108 0.44 -1.80 11.93
N ARG A 109 0.78 -3.00 12.40
CA ARG A 109 1.88 -3.19 13.35
C ARG A 109 3.21 -2.66 12.83
N LEU A 110 3.54 -2.86 11.55
CA LEU A 110 4.76 -2.32 10.92
C LEU A 110 4.78 -0.79 10.89
N ILE A 111 3.62 -0.16 10.67
CA ILE A 111 3.48 1.30 10.66
C ILE A 111 3.60 1.84 12.10
N GLU A 112 2.97 1.19 13.07
CA GLU A 112 3.00 1.59 14.46
C GLU A 112 4.37 1.37 15.12
N SER A 113 5.05 0.25 14.84
CA SER A 113 6.37 -0.05 15.40
C SER A 113 7.44 0.97 14.99
N CYS A 114 7.35 1.51 13.78
CA CYS A 114 8.23 2.59 13.34
C CYS A 114 8.04 3.91 14.11
N ARG A 115 6.88 4.13 14.76
CA ARG A 115 6.68 5.30 15.62
C ARG A 115 7.32 5.14 16.99
N TYR A 116 7.37 3.92 17.52
CA TYR A 116 7.96 3.66 18.84
C TYR A 116 9.50 3.66 18.80
N ALA A 117 10.11 3.20 17.71
CA ALA A 117 11.57 3.25 17.54
C ALA A 117 12.14 4.69 17.52
N ASN A 118 11.36 5.68 17.06
CA ASN A 118 11.78 7.08 17.04
C ASN A 118 11.53 7.84 18.36
N ARG A 119 10.91 7.21 19.37
CA ARG A 119 10.65 7.84 20.68
C ARG A 119 11.73 7.59 21.71
N GLU A 120 12.55 6.55 21.55
CA GLU A 120 13.63 6.22 22.50
C GLU A 120 14.93 7.02 22.26
N GLU A 121 15.13 7.62 21.09
CA GLU A 121 16.32 8.46 20.81
C GLU A 121 16.15 9.94 21.22
N ALA A 122 14.94 10.39 21.59
CA ALA A 122 14.67 11.77 21.98
C ALA A 122 14.79 12.05 23.49
N SER A 123 15.35 11.12 24.27
CA SER A 123 15.45 11.23 25.75
C SER A 123 16.88 11.29 26.29
N THR A 124 17.89 11.49 25.44
CA THR A 124 19.27 11.74 25.91
C THR A 124 19.83 13.00 25.25
N ASN A 125 19.49 14.15 25.82
CA ASN A 125 20.32 15.36 25.82
C ASN A 125 19.72 16.30 26.87
N GLU A 126 20.02 15.98 28.13
CA GLU A 126 20.14 16.99 29.21
C GLU A 126 21.55 17.59 29.16
#